data_AF-A0A9D6ZI15-F1
#
_entry.id   AF-A0A9D6ZI15-F1
#
_cell.length_a   1.000
_cell.length_b   1.000
_cell.length_c   1.000
_cell.angle_alpha   90.00
_cell.angle_beta   90.00
_cell.angle_gamma   90.00
#
_symmetry.space_group_name_H-M   'P 1'
#
loop_
_entity.id
_entity.type
_entity.pdbx_description
1 polymer ?
#
loop_
_entity_poly.entity_id
_entity_poly.type
_entity_poly.pdbx_seq_one_letter_code
_entity_poly.pdbx_strand_id
1 'polypeptide(L)'
;MRTFLFRKSLLATSIALTLGTAHVEAALVTNVLGTNTTYSADSANFTMLSAGGGVVGGTNNVSMAWDGSAFTASSDYTGPGSASNVTISSTAPFFGHSWTAHDIQMFLPGTYSFDVTLGGGTNYHSSTILTATVAPGQLGLHMLWDWKGGVNIDALMVFDINSVFGSGLLYSTQTNSSGQYICFSGFTGAITKNCLWDGGPYGSAGAPVKNQAWMLASADGNGDGIMGIPMIDYAFNGDFSWTFSAFAPTAVPIPATAWLFGSGLLGLVGAARRRKQS
;
A
#
# COMPACT_ATOMS: atom_id res chain seq x y z
N MET A 1 73.50 -22.57 -2.72
CA MET A 1 72.09 -22.81 -2.33
C MET A 1 71.72 -21.73 -1.31
N ARG A 2 71.09 -20.63 -1.75
CA ARG A 2 70.77 -19.46 -0.91
C ARG A 2 69.26 -19.44 -0.66
N THR A 3 68.86 -19.63 0.59
CA THR A 3 67.47 -19.65 1.05
C THR A 3 66.96 -18.20 1.19
N PHE A 4 65.96 -17.82 0.40
CA PHE A 4 65.26 -16.54 0.53
C PHE A 4 64.12 -16.67 1.55
N LEU A 5 64.22 -15.93 2.66
CA LEU A 5 63.13 -15.75 3.64
C LEU A 5 62.31 -14.52 3.26
N PHE A 6 61.05 -14.71 2.85
CA PHE A 6 60.06 -13.63 2.72
C PHE A 6 59.43 -13.35 4.09
N ARG A 7 59.69 -12.17 4.67
CA ARG A 7 58.92 -11.63 5.79
C ARG A 7 57.67 -10.94 5.23
N LYS A 8 56.48 -11.46 5.54
CA LYS A 8 55.20 -10.77 5.31
C LYS A 8 54.91 -9.88 6.51
N SER A 9 54.97 -8.56 6.31
CA SER A 9 54.44 -7.57 7.26
C SER A 9 53.00 -7.24 6.86
N LEU A 10 52.03 -7.68 7.67
CA LEU A 10 50.65 -7.19 7.61
C LEU A 10 50.61 -5.82 8.33
N LEU A 11 50.31 -4.76 7.57
CA LEU A 11 49.78 -3.53 8.16
C LEU A 11 48.27 -3.73 8.34
N ALA A 12 47.82 -3.84 9.59
CA ALA A 12 46.41 -3.74 9.92
C ALA A 12 46.07 -2.27 10.15
N THR A 13 45.36 -1.66 9.21
CA THR A 13 44.83 -0.30 9.33
C THR A 13 43.43 -0.40 9.95
N SER A 14 43.31 -0.16 11.24
CA SER A 14 42.02 0.00 11.92
C SER A 14 41.57 1.47 11.80
N ILE A 15 40.62 1.72 10.89
CA ILE A 15 39.86 2.97 10.88
C ILE A 15 38.78 2.82 11.96
N ALA A 16 38.95 3.52 13.07
CA ALA A 16 37.89 3.68 14.07
C ALA A 16 36.90 4.74 13.56
N LEU A 17 35.76 4.30 12.99
CA LEU A 17 34.60 5.19 12.82
C LEU A 17 33.97 5.42 14.19
N THR A 18 34.01 6.66 14.65
CA THR A 18 33.21 7.15 15.76
C THR A 18 31.73 7.13 15.37
N LEU A 19 31.00 6.12 15.83
CA LEU A 19 29.54 6.07 15.81
C LEU A 19 29.00 7.10 16.81
N GLY A 20 28.88 8.36 16.38
CA GLY A 20 27.83 9.22 16.91
C GLY A 20 26.50 8.55 16.59
N THR A 21 25.55 8.56 17.52
CA THR A 21 24.18 8.12 17.28
C THR A 21 23.65 8.83 16.04
N ALA A 22 23.65 8.14 14.90
CA ALA A 22 22.98 8.63 13.72
C ALA A 22 21.51 8.71 14.11
N HIS A 23 21.03 9.93 14.33
CA HIS A 23 19.62 10.19 14.08
C HIS A 23 19.43 9.72 12.64
N VAL A 24 18.74 8.59 12.47
CA VAL A 24 18.30 8.13 11.16
C VAL A 24 17.32 9.21 10.73
N GLU A 25 17.83 10.25 10.07
CA GLU A 25 17.04 11.19 9.31
C GLU A 25 16.18 10.32 8.41
N ALA A 26 14.87 10.46 8.58
CA ALA A 26 13.94 9.65 7.86
C ALA A 26 14.15 9.84 6.36
N ALA A 27 14.44 8.75 5.69
CA ALA A 27 14.77 8.77 4.27
C ALA A 27 13.50 8.42 3.49
N LEU A 28 12.98 9.39 2.73
CA LEU A 28 12.02 9.13 1.68
C LEU A 28 12.76 8.46 0.51
N VAL A 29 12.43 7.20 0.24
CA VAL A 29 12.98 6.46 -0.90
C VAL A 29 12.06 6.64 -2.09
N THR A 30 12.60 7.01 -3.25
CA THR A 30 11.81 7.17 -4.49
C THR A 30 11.99 5.97 -5.42
N ASN A 31 11.06 5.80 -6.37
CA ASN A 31 11.12 4.75 -7.40
C ASN A 31 11.15 3.33 -6.80
N VAL A 32 10.35 3.11 -5.74
CA VAL A 32 10.33 1.88 -4.96
C VAL A 32 10.04 0.65 -5.84
N LEU A 33 9.16 0.78 -6.84
CA LEU A 33 8.85 -0.28 -7.81
C LEU A 33 9.44 -0.01 -9.21
N GLY A 34 10.54 0.74 -9.29
CA GLY A 34 11.23 1.07 -10.54
C GLY A 34 10.99 2.50 -11.01
N THR A 35 11.51 2.84 -12.19
CA THR A 35 11.62 4.22 -12.73
C THR A 35 10.29 4.86 -13.17
N ASN A 36 9.15 4.28 -12.80
CA ASN A 36 7.84 4.88 -13.04
C ASN A 36 7.52 5.81 -11.86
N THR A 37 7.30 7.08 -12.15
CA THR A 37 7.16 8.14 -11.12
C THR A 37 5.73 8.29 -10.60
N THR A 38 4.76 7.52 -11.10
CA THR A 38 3.37 7.60 -10.65
C THR A 38 2.62 6.30 -10.96
N TYR A 39 1.93 5.77 -9.95
CA TYR A 39 1.07 4.60 -10.00
C TYR A 39 -0.36 5.06 -9.76
N SER A 40 -1.32 4.59 -10.56
CA SER A 40 -2.73 4.90 -10.35
C SER A 40 -3.63 3.70 -10.63
N ALA A 41 -4.74 3.65 -9.89
CA ALA A 41 -5.85 2.73 -10.07
C ALA A 41 -7.16 3.52 -9.96
N ASP A 42 -8.18 3.13 -10.72
CA ASP A 42 -9.53 3.72 -10.70
C ASP A 42 -10.63 2.69 -10.36
N SER A 43 -10.23 1.44 -10.17
CA SER A 43 -11.08 0.28 -9.88
C SER A 43 -10.46 -0.59 -8.78
N ALA A 44 -9.79 0.04 -7.81
CA ALA A 44 -9.24 -0.66 -6.67
C ALA A 44 -10.37 -1.17 -5.75
N ASN A 45 -10.07 -2.23 -5.01
CA ASN A 45 -10.99 -2.85 -4.07
C ASN A 45 -10.70 -2.38 -2.64
N PHE A 46 -11.75 -2.05 -1.92
CA PHE A 46 -11.77 -1.92 -0.48
C PHE A 46 -12.68 -3.00 0.09
N THR A 47 -12.16 -3.86 0.97
CA THR A 47 -12.95 -4.86 1.68
C THR A 47 -12.73 -4.70 3.18
N MET A 48 -13.82 -4.63 3.94
CA MET A 48 -13.78 -4.69 5.40
C MET A 48 -14.18 -6.09 5.86
N LEU A 49 -13.35 -6.67 6.71
CA LEU A 49 -13.54 -7.98 7.32
C LEU A 49 -13.86 -7.81 8.80
N SER A 50 -14.71 -8.66 9.36
CA SER A 50 -14.92 -8.79 10.81
C SER A 50 -13.75 -9.53 11.50
N ALA A 51 -13.75 -9.58 12.83
CA ALA A 51 -12.82 -10.36 13.65
C ALA A 51 -12.89 -11.87 13.37
N GLY A 52 -13.99 -12.34 12.76
CA GLY A 52 -14.12 -13.71 12.28
C GLY A 52 -13.48 -13.94 10.90
N GLY A 53 -13.00 -12.90 10.23
CA GLY A 53 -12.51 -12.90 8.85
C GLY A 53 -13.61 -12.85 7.79
N GLY A 54 -14.88 -12.78 8.18
CA GLY A 54 -16.02 -12.67 7.26
C GLY A 54 -16.23 -11.24 6.79
N VAL A 55 -16.61 -11.09 5.53
CA VAL A 55 -16.89 -9.80 4.89
C VAL A 55 -18.08 -9.11 5.54
N VAL A 56 -17.92 -7.83 5.82
CA VAL A 56 -18.98 -6.98 6.40
C VAL A 56 -19.42 -5.88 5.43
N GLY A 57 -18.53 -5.44 4.54
CA GLY A 57 -18.80 -4.41 3.56
C GLY A 57 -17.57 -4.11 2.70
N GLY A 58 -17.71 -3.18 1.77
CA GLY A 58 -16.62 -2.75 0.91
C GLY A 58 -17.08 -1.92 -0.29
N THR A 59 -16.16 -1.63 -1.19
CA THR A 59 -16.45 -1.06 -2.51
C THR A 59 -15.38 -1.41 -3.55
N ASN A 60 -15.71 -1.30 -4.83
CA ASN A 60 -14.87 -1.68 -5.98
C ASN A 60 -14.52 -0.50 -6.90
N ASN A 61 -14.81 0.72 -6.47
CA ASN A 61 -14.59 1.95 -7.24
C ASN A 61 -13.62 2.89 -6.49
N VAL A 62 -12.61 2.31 -5.84
CA VAL A 62 -11.61 3.12 -5.18
C VAL A 62 -10.59 3.59 -6.21
N SER A 63 -10.34 4.89 -6.22
CA SER A 63 -9.22 5.46 -6.95
C SER A 63 -8.04 5.66 -6.00
N MET A 64 -6.85 5.28 -6.45
CA MET A 64 -5.59 5.52 -5.76
C MET A 64 -4.61 6.16 -6.72
N ALA A 65 -3.84 7.14 -6.24
CA ALA A 65 -2.61 7.56 -6.89
C ALA A 65 -1.45 7.51 -5.89
N TRP A 66 -0.28 7.09 -6.35
CA TRP A 66 0.95 7.00 -5.56
C TRP A 66 2.13 7.48 -6.40
N ASP A 67 3.00 8.32 -5.85
CA ASP A 67 4.17 8.86 -6.56
C ASP A 67 5.36 7.88 -6.65
N GLY A 68 5.22 6.66 -6.12
CA GLY A 68 6.28 5.66 -6.13
C GLY A 68 7.33 5.82 -5.03
N SER A 69 7.13 6.73 -4.08
CA SER A 69 8.01 6.92 -2.93
C SER A 69 7.54 6.19 -1.67
N ALA A 70 8.42 5.89 -0.72
CA ALA A 70 8.05 5.32 0.56
C ALA A 70 9.01 5.75 1.67
N PHE A 71 8.46 5.91 2.85
CA PHE A 71 9.14 6.27 4.08
C PHE A 71 9.81 5.04 4.72
N THR A 72 10.80 5.31 5.57
CA THR A 72 11.60 4.26 6.23
C THR A 72 11.47 4.28 7.75
N ALA A 73 10.76 5.25 8.34
CA ALA A 73 10.54 5.34 9.78
C ALA A 73 9.10 5.75 10.11
N SER A 74 8.52 5.23 11.20
CA SER A 74 7.18 5.68 11.64
C SER A 74 7.19 7.11 12.20
N SER A 75 8.36 7.65 12.56
CA SER A 75 8.52 9.05 12.98
C SER A 75 8.25 10.06 11.87
N ASP A 76 8.13 9.61 10.61
CA ASP A 76 7.67 10.44 9.48
C ASP A 76 6.20 10.83 9.57
N TYR A 77 5.42 10.03 10.30
CA TYR A 77 4.05 10.37 10.62
C TYR A 77 4.04 11.29 11.85
N THR A 78 3.49 12.49 11.66
CA THR A 78 3.43 13.54 12.69
C THR A 78 2.01 13.96 13.05
N GLY A 79 1.00 13.18 12.62
CA GLY A 79 -0.42 13.52 12.78
C GLY A 79 -1.04 14.13 11.51
N PRO A 80 -2.22 14.77 11.63
CA PRO A 80 -2.87 15.48 10.53
C PRO A 80 -2.00 16.61 9.97
N GLY A 81 -1.96 16.73 8.65
CA GLY A 81 -1.06 17.63 7.93
C GLY A 81 0.36 17.10 7.75
N SER A 82 0.58 15.81 8.03
CA SER A 82 1.85 15.15 7.73
C SER A 82 2.07 15.03 6.21
N ALA A 83 3.30 14.68 5.81
CA ALA A 83 3.59 14.46 4.40
C ALA A 83 2.72 13.32 3.86
N SER A 84 2.17 13.47 2.66
CA SER A 84 1.36 12.46 1.98
C SER A 84 1.96 12.18 0.61
N ASN A 85 2.19 10.91 0.28
CA ASN A 85 2.70 10.48 -1.02
C ASN A 85 1.71 9.60 -1.79
N VAL A 86 0.57 9.32 -1.17
CA VAL A 86 -0.56 8.61 -1.77
C VAL A 86 -1.82 9.46 -1.66
N THR A 87 -2.74 9.31 -2.61
CA THR A 87 -4.13 9.75 -2.50
C THR A 87 -5.04 8.54 -2.69
N ILE A 88 -6.11 8.45 -1.89
CA ILE A 88 -7.14 7.42 -2.00
C ILE A 88 -8.49 8.11 -1.93
N SER A 89 -9.41 7.75 -2.83
CA SER A 89 -10.76 8.31 -2.84
C SER A 89 -11.78 7.33 -3.39
N SER A 90 -13.04 7.48 -3.00
CA SER A 90 -14.16 6.78 -3.62
C SER A 90 -15.40 7.66 -3.59
N THR A 91 -16.23 7.52 -4.62
CA THR A 91 -17.57 8.10 -4.64
C THR A 91 -18.63 7.17 -4.03
N ALA A 92 -18.28 5.92 -3.73
CA ALA A 92 -19.20 4.98 -3.11
C ALA A 92 -19.23 5.18 -1.59
N PRO A 93 -20.43 5.30 -0.98
CA PRO A 93 -20.54 5.37 0.46
C PRO A 93 -20.20 4.01 1.08
N PHE A 94 -19.65 4.06 2.28
CA PHE A 94 -19.44 2.89 3.12
C PHE A 94 -20.53 2.85 4.20
N PHE A 95 -21.33 1.78 4.24
CA PHE A 95 -22.54 1.68 5.07
C PHE A 95 -23.44 2.94 5.02
N GLY A 96 -23.63 3.48 3.82
CA GLY A 96 -24.51 4.65 3.60
C GLY A 96 -23.89 6.00 3.97
N HIS A 97 -22.64 6.05 4.41
CA HIS A 97 -21.94 7.30 4.70
C HIS A 97 -20.71 7.48 3.81
N SER A 98 -20.50 8.70 3.33
CA SER A 98 -19.26 9.07 2.66
C SER A 98 -18.08 8.94 3.61
N TRP A 99 -16.91 8.73 3.02
CA TRP A 99 -15.64 8.67 3.72
C TRP A 99 -14.57 9.48 3.01
N THR A 100 -13.51 9.85 3.73
CA THR A 100 -12.34 10.54 3.17
C THR A 100 -11.08 9.95 3.75
N ALA A 101 -10.12 9.61 2.89
CA ALA A 101 -8.78 9.21 3.29
C ALA A 101 -7.81 10.39 3.05
N HIS A 102 -6.91 10.65 3.99
CA HIS A 102 -5.93 11.73 3.90
C HIS A 102 -4.68 11.39 4.73
N ASP A 103 -3.64 12.23 4.61
CA ASP A 103 -2.35 12.04 5.29
C ASP A 103 -1.77 10.63 5.08
N ILE A 104 -1.73 10.19 3.81
CA ILE A 104 -1.44 8.79 3.46
C ILE A 104 0.05 8.62 3.14
N GLN A 105 0.69 7.72 3.88
CA GLN A 105 2.11 7.43 3.79
C GLN A 105 2.35 5.95 3.44
N MET A 106 3.22 5.72 2.45
CA MET A 106 3.79 4.41 2.13
C MET A 106 5.04 4.11 2.92
N PHE A 107 5.26 2.85 3.30
CA PHE A 107 6.43 2.41 4.06
C PHE A 107 7.12 1.21 3.41
N LEU A 108 8.45 1.21 3.48
CA LEU A 108 9.30 0.09 3.06
C LEU A 108 9.27 -1.07 4.08
N PRO A 109 9.96 -2.20 3.81
CA PRO A 109 10.11 -3.26 4.79
C PRO A 109 10.72 -2.76 6.11
N GLY A 110 10.08 -3.13 7.23
CA GLY A 110 10.42 -2.65 8.56
C GLY A 110 9.33 -2.94 9.59
N THR A 111 9.60 -2.61 10.86
CA THR A 111 8.60 -2.65 11.92
C THR A 111 8.23 -1.22 12.28
N TYR A 112 6.94 -0.92 12.25
CA TYR A 112 6.41 0.42 12.43
C TYR A 112 5.49 0.48 13.64
N SER A 113 5.48 1.62 14.31
CA SER A 113 4.64 1.90 15.47
C SER A 113 4.13 3.33 15.35
N PHE A 114 2.81 3.47 15.25
CA PHE A 114 2.13 4.75 15.12
C PHE A 114 1.38 5.04 16.41
N ASP A 115 1.62 6.21 16.98
CA ASP A 115 0.85 6.72 18.09
C ASP A 115 -0.44 7.34 17.54
N VAL A 116 -1.55 6.62 17.67
CA VAL A 116 -2.85 7.06 17.14
C VAL A 116 -3.38 8.31 17.85
N THR A 117 -2.83 8.68 19.02
CA THR A 117 -3.20 9.93 19.69
C THR A 117 -2.75 11.17 18.91
N LEU A 118 -1.75 11.03 18.02
CA LEU A 118 -1.31 12.10 17.14
C LEU A 118 -2.35 12.45 16.07
N GLY A 119 -3.31 11.57 15.78
CA GLY A 119 -4.37 11.82 14.81
C GLY A 119 -5.28 13.01 15.17
N GLY A 120 -5.38 13.45 16.43
CA GLY A 120 -6.20 14.62 16.84
C GLY A 120 -7.74 14.58 16.70
N GLY A 121 -8.35 13.46 16.30
CA GLY A 121 -9.77 13.12 16.36
C GLY A 121 -10.42 13.04 17.76
N THR A 122 -11.73 12.83 17.78
CA THR A 122 -12.57 13.12 18.97
C THR A 122 -13.00 11.90 19.78
N ASN A 123 -12.69 10.69 19.31
CA ASN A 123 -13.17 9.43 19.91
C ASN A 123 -12.04 8.43 20.21
N TYR A 124 -10.89 8.95 20.62
CA TYR A 124 -9.71 8.14 20.88
C TYR A 124 -9.90 7.11 21.98
N HIS A 125 -9.47 5.89 21.68
CA HIS A 125 -8.98 4.97 22.70
C HIS A 125 -7.60 5.46 23.18
N SER A 126 -7.58 6.08 24.36
CA SER A 126 -6.39 6.63 24.99
C SER A 126 -5.23 5.62 25.02
N SER A 127 -4.05 6.01 24.51
CA SER A 127 -2.75 5.32 24.64
C SER A 127 -2.50 4.05 23.82
N THR A 128 -3.14 3.91 22.66
CA THR A 128 -2.97 2.70 21.83
C THR A 128 -1.92 2.93 20.73
N ILE A 129 -0.91 2.08 20.66
CA ILE A 129 0.06 2.09 19.55
C ILE A 129 -0.45 1.11 18.49
N LEU A 130 -0.56 1.58 17.24
CA LEU A 130 -0.84 0.73 16.09
C LEU A 130 0.49 0.22 15.53
N THR A 131 0.67 -1.09 15.49
CA THR A 131 1.92 -1.72 15.04
C THR A 131 1.71 -2.60 13.82
N ALA A 132 2.67 -2.58 12.89
CA ALA A 132 2.75 -3.55 11.81
C ALA A 132 4.18 -3.97 11.54
N THR A 133 4.34 -5.18 11.02
CA THR A 133 5.58 -5.61 10.38
C THR A 133 5.37 -5.69 8.88
N VAL A 134 6.17 -4.95 8.12
CA VAL A 134 6.25 -5.01 6.66
C VAL A 134 7.43 -5.91 6.31
N ALA A 135 7.15 -7.10 5.78
CA ALA A 135 8.18 -8.07 5.44
C ALA A 135 8.91 -7.70 4.13
N PRO A 136 10.08 -8.30 3.83
CA PRO A 136 10.70 -8.17 2.52
C PRO A 136 9.73 -8.57 1.39
N GLY A 137 9.61 -7.72 0.36
CA GLY A 137 8.66 -7.91 -0.73
C GLY A 137 7.26 -7.34 -0.47
N GLN A 138 7.06 -6.67 0.67
CA GLN A 138 5.82 -5.98 1.02
C GLN A 138 5.99 -4.46 1.09
N LEU A 139 4.86 -3.75 1.12
CA LEU A 139 4.77 -2.32 1.45
C LEU A 139 3.76 -2.09 2.57
N GLY A 140 4.04 -1.14 3.45
CA GLY A 140 3.10 -0.66 4.47
C GLY A 140 2.37 0.60 4.02
N LEU A 141 1.16 0.84 4.54
CA LEU A 141 0.38 2.06 4.33
C LEU A 141 -0.22 2.51 5.65
N HIS A 142 0.11 3.71 6.09
CA HIS A 142 -0.62 4.41 7.15
C HIS A 142 -1.45 5.53 6.55
N MET A 143 -2.66 5.73 7.05
CA MET A 143 -3.52 6.85 6.67
C MET A 143 -4.43 7.26 7.81
N LEU A 144 -4.97 8.47 7.67
CA LEU A 144 -6.11 8.95 8.41
C LEU A 144 -7.39 8.81 7.60
N TRP A 145 -8.49 8.53 8.31
CA TRP A 145 -9.79 8.31 7.72
C TRP A 145 -10.92 9.01 8.47
N ASP A 146 -11.75 9.72 7.71
CA ASP A 146 -12.97 10.35 8.20
C ASP A 146 -14.20 9.55 7.76
N TRP A 147 -15.05 9.14 8.70
CA TRP A 147 -16.30 8.46 8.40
C TRP A 147 -17.34 8.56 9.50
N LYS A 148 -18.60 8.81 9.10
CA LYS A 148 -19.78 8.88 9.98
C LYS A 148 -19.53 9.72 11.24
N GLY A 149 -18.93 10.89 11.08
CA GLY A 149 -18.64 11.83 12.17
C GLY A 149 -17.40 11.49 13.02
N GLY A 150 -16.79 10.33 12.83
CA GLY A 150 -15.41 10.07 13.26
C GLY A 150 -14.45 10.76 12.31
N VAL A 151 -13.41 11.38 12.86
CA VAL A 151 -12.40 12.10 12.10
C VAL A 151 -11.01 11.61 12.52
N ASN A 152 -10.07 11.62 11.57
CA ASN A 152 -8.68 11.22 11.74
C ASN A 152 -8.52 9.83 12.37
N ILE A 153 -9.31 8.86 11.89
CA ILE A 153 -9.22 7.47 12.35
C ILE A 153 -7.99 6.83 11.72
N ASP A 154 -7.06 6.36 12.55
CA ASP A 154 -5.85 5.69 12.10
C ASP A 154 -6.13 4.31 11.49
N ALA A 155 -5.62 4.10 10.28
CA ALA A 155 -5.64 2.81 9.61
C ALA A 155 -4.24 2.46 9.09
N LEU A 156 -3.85 1.20 9.31
CA LEU A 156 -2.59 0.64 8.85
C LEU A 156 -2.88 -0.60 7.99
N MET A 157 -2.17 -0.73 6.89
CA MET A 157 -2.27 -1.88 5.99
C MET A 157 -0.88 -2.34 5.59
N VAL A 158 -0.75 -3.63 5.32
CA VAL A 158 0.43 -4.23 4.70
C VAL A 158 -0.01 -4.84 3.38
N PHE A 159 0.82 -4.74 2.35
CA PHE A 159 0.54 -5.22 1.01
C PHE A 159 1.62 -6.18 0.54
N ASP A 160 1.22 -7.32 -0.02
CA ASP A 160 2.04 -8.12 -0.91
C ASP A 160 2.05 -7.49 -2.31
N ILE A 161 3.24 -7.36 -2.90
CA ILE A 161 3.40 -6.79 -4.24
C ILE A 161 3.14 -7.86 -5.31
N ASN A 162 2.36 -7.52 -6.35
CA ASN A 162 2.05 -8.41 -7.48
C ASN A 162 1.46 -9.76 -7.06
N SER A 163 0.58 -9.74 -6.05
CA SER A 163 0.02 -10.94 -5.42
C SER A 163 -1.48 -11.03 -5.61
N VAL A 164 -2.02 -12.22 -5.38
CA VAL A 164 -3.47 -12.45 -5.28
C VAL A 164 -3.87 -12.25 -3.83
N PHE A 165 -4.98 -11.56 -3.59
CA PHE A 165 -5.50 -11.35 -2.24
C PHE A 165 -5.96 -12.67 -1.60
N GLY A 166 -5.46 -12.94 -0.39
CA GLY A 166 -5.79 -14.15 0.38
C GLY A 166 -5.38 -15.44 -0.33
N SER A 167 -6.11 -16.53 -0.10
CA SER A 167 -5.88 -17.82 -0.80
C SER A 167 -6.35 -17.83 -2.27
N GLY A 168 -6.73 -16.65 -2.80
CA GLY A 168 -7.43 -16.49 -4.05
C GLY A 168 -8.85 -17.07 -4.02
N LEU A 169 -9.85 -16.26 -4.41
CA LEU A 169 -11.07 -16.71 -5.12
C LEU A 169 -12.39 -16.90 -4.40
N LEU A 170 -12.58 -16.36 -3.20
CA LEU A 170 -13.91 -16.33 -2.63
C LEU A 170 -14.38 -14.88 -2.49
N TYR A 171 -15.64 -14.67 -2.83
CA TYR A 171 -16.26 -13.35 -2.88
C TYR A 171 -17.38 -13.25 -1.87
N SER A 172 -17.76 -12.03 -1.50
CA SER A 172 -18.82 -11.79 -0.53
C SER A 172 -20.16 -12.44 -0.90
N THR A 173 -20.44 -12.62 -2.20
CA THR A 173 -21.65 -13.30 -2.71
C THR A 173 -21.57 -14.82 -2.77
N GLN A 174 -20.46 -15.45 -2.37
CA GLN A 174 -20.36 -16.90 -2.45
C GLN A 174 -21.31 -17.59 -1.48
N THR A 175 -22.02 -18.61 -1.96
CA THR A 175 -23.03 -19.34 -1.19
C THR A 175 -22.69 -20.82 -0.94
N ASN A 176 -23.24 -21.40 0.12
CA ASN A 176 -23.27 -22.84 0.34
C ASN A 176 -24.37 -23.52 -0.51
N SER A 177 -24.51 -24.84 -0.39
CA SER A 177 -25.56 -25.62 -1.08
C SER A 177 -26.99 -25.21 -0.70
N SER A 178 -27.18 -24.49 0.41
CA SER A 178 -28.45 -23.93 0.86
C SER A 178 -28.66 -22.48 0.41
N GLY A 179 -27.76 -21.91 -0.40
CA GLY A 179 -27.86 -20.54 -0.90
C GLY A 179 -27.50 -19.45 0.11
N GLN A 180 -26.89 -19.80 1.25
CA GLN A 180 -26.47 -18.82 2.26
C GLN A 180 -25.06 -18.31 1.99
N TYR A 181 -24.82 -17.00 2.15
CA TYR A 181 -23.52 -16.38 1.91
C TYR A 181 -22.47 -16.81 2.94
N ILE A 182 -21.52 -17.67 2.55
CA ILE A 182 -20.52 -18.26 3.48
C ILE A 182 -19.37 -17.32 3.84
N CYS A 183 -19.16 -16.29 3.02
CA CYS A 183 -18.16 -15.26 3.24
C CYS A 183 -18.69 -14.11 4.10
N PHE A 184 -20.00 -14.02 4.35
CA PHE A 184 -20.58 -12.91 5.09
C PHE A 184 -20.45 -13.12 6.60
N SER A 185 -20.12 -12.05 7.33
CA SER A 185 -19.96 -12.10 8.80
C SER A 185 -21.22 -12.59 9.55
N GLY A 186 -22.41 -12.37 8.99
CA GLY A 186 -23.67 -12.86 9.54
C GLY A 186 -23.96 -14.35 9.26
N PHE A 187 -23.05 -15.08 8.61
CA PHE A 187 -23.25 -16.51 8.35
C PHE A 187 -23.22 -17.31 9.65
N THR A 188 -24.22 -18.18 9.84
CA THR A 188 -24.41 -18.93 11.08
C THR A 188 -23.56 -20.22 11.16
N GLY A 189 -22.88 -20.60 10.06
CA GLY A 189 -21.96 -21.73 10.01
C GLY A 189 -20.49 -21.32 10.16
N ALA A 190 -19.57 -22.21 9.76
CA ALA A 190 -18.15 -21.85 9.68
C ALA A 190 -17.92 -20.86 8.54
N ILE A 191 -17.58 -19.61 8.90
CA ILE A 191 -17.30 -18.53 7.95
C ILE A 191 -16.04 -18.86 7.15
N THR A 192 -16.11 -18.67 5.84
CA THR A 192 -14.92 -18.63 5.01
C THR A 192 -14.26 -17.25 5.17
N LYS A 193 -13.02 -17.24 5.67
CA LYS A 193 -12.26 -16.01 5.94
C LYS A 193 -11.71 -15.40 4.65
N ASN A 194 -11.39 -14.11 4.70
CA ASN A 194 -10.55 -13.42 3.73
C ASN A 194 -11.12 -13.43 2.30
N CYS A 195 -12.44 -13.36 2.18
CA CYS A 195 -13.11 -13.17 0.90
C CYS A 195 -13.04 -11.70 0.47
N LEU A 196 -13.04 -11.44 -0.84
CA LEU A 196 -13.13 -10.08 -1.38
C LEU A 196 -14.57 -9.60 -1.42
N TRP A 197 -14.77 -8.31 -1.17
CA TRP A 197 -15.99 -7.62 -1.55
C TRP A 197 -16.09 -7.57 -3.07
N ASP A 198 -17.21 -8.06 -3.62
CA ASP A 198 -17.49 -8.09 -5.06
C ASP A 198 -18.69 -7.22 -5.43
N GLY A 199 -19.15 -6.37 -4.51
CA GLY A 199 -20.27 -5.48 -4.71
C GLY A 199 -21.58 -5.98 -4.11
N GLY A 200 -21.67 -7.27 -3.75
CA GLY A 200 -22.88 -7.83 -3.18
C GLY A 200 -24.13 -7.48 -4.01
N PRO A 201 -25.30 -7.25 -3.38
CA PRO A 201 -26.49 -6.74 -4.07
C PRO A 201 -26.40 -5.25 -4.47
N TYR A 202 -25.30 -4.55 -4.15
CA TYR A 202 -25.17 -3.09 -4.29
C TYR A 202 -24.34 -2.64 -5.51
N GLY A 203 -23.90 -3.57 -6.38
CA GLY A 203 -23.42 -3.27 -7.73
C GLY A 203 -22.04 -3.83 -8.06
N SER A 204 -21.87 -4.33 -9.29
CA SER A 204 -20.70 -5.09 -9.77
C SER A 204 -19.66 -4.29 -10.55
N ALA A 205 -19.81 -2.96 -10.66
CA ALA A 205 -18.85 -2.15 -11.41
C ALA A 205 -17.47 -2.21 -10.73
N GLY A 206 -16.45 -2.62 -11.49
CA GLY A 206 -15.08 -2.82 -10.98
C GLY A 206 -14.92 -4.08 -10.11
N ALA A 207 -15.91 -4.97 -10.05
CA ALA A 207 -15.81 -6.19 -9.25
C ALA A 207 -14.56 -7.02 -9.65
N PRO A 208 -13.81 -7.53 -8.66
CA PRO A 208 -12.58 -8.24 -8.92
C PRO A 208 -12.84 -9.55 -9.67
N VAL A 209 -11.91 -9.90 -10.56
CA VAL A 209 -11.94 -11.17 -11.29
C VAL A 209 -11.24 -12.28 -10.52
N LYS A 210 -11.58 -13.52 -10.88
CA LYS A 210 -11.02 -14.71 -10.25
C LYS A 210 -9.51 -14.75 -10.53
N ASN A 211 -8.70 -14.79 -9.47
CA ASN A 211 -7.24 -14.89 -9.45
C ASN A 211 -6.59 -13.62 -9.95
N GLN A 212 -7.28 -12.50 -9.79
CA GLN A 212 -6.73 -11.21 -10.09
C GLN A 212 -5.48 -10.99 -9.25
N ALA A 213 -4.35 -10.86 -9.92
CA ALA A 213 -3.13 -10.36 -9.32
C ALA A 213 -3.23 -8.83 -9.22
N TRP A 214 -2.96 -8.32 -8.04
CA TRP A 214 -2.95 -6.90 -7.74
C TRP A 214 -1.51 -6.42 -7.61
N MET A 215 -1.23 -5.19 -8.02
CA MET A 215 0.06 -4.56 -7.73
C MET A 215 0.28 -4.50 -6.23
N LEU A 216 -0.77 -4.15 -5.48
CA LEU A 216 -0.80 -4.18 -4.02
C LEU A 216 -1.99 -5.04 -3.63
N ALA A 217 -1.77 -6.20 -3.04
CA ALA A 217 -2.81 -7.01 -2.42
C ALA A 217 -2.63 -6.93 -0.90
N SER A 218 -3.66 -6.53 -0.16
CA SER A 218 -3.57 -6.51 1.31
C SER A 218 -3.14 -7.88 1.83
N ALA A 219 -2.27 -7.87 2.84
CA ALA A 219 -1.63 -8.98 3.53
C ALA A 219 -2.08 -9.02 5.01
N ASP A 220 -1.88 -10.15 5.67
CA ASP A 220 -2.00 -10.29 7.12
C ASP A 220 -0.74 -9.70 7.79
N GLY A 221 -0.84 -8.45 8.23
CA GLY A 221 0.30 -7.68 8.75
C GLY A 221 0.60 -7.91 10.23
N ASN A 222 -0.29 -8.58 10.97
CA ASN A 222 -0.18 -8.84 12.40
C ASN A 222 -0.13 -10.36 12.74
N GLY A 223 -0.32 -11.24 11.75
CA GLY A 223 -0.20 -12.69 11.85
C GLY A 223 -1.39 -13.40 12.49
N ASP A 224 -2.58 -12.79 12.49
CA ASP A 224 -3.78 -13.36 13.13
C ASP A 224 -4.61 -14.28 12.20
N GLY A 225 -4.18 -14.42 10.95
CA GLY A 225 -4.84 -15.21 9.91
C GLY A 225 -5.98 -14.48 9.19
N ILE A 226 -6.19 -13.20 9.46
CA ILE A 226 -7.15 -12.31 8.78
C ILE A 226 -6.36 -11.29 7.97
N MET A 227 -6.77 -11.07 6.72
CA MET A 227 -6.08 -10.08 5.88
C MET A 227 -6.36 -8.66 6.38
N GLY A 228 -5.35 -7.81 6.35
CA GLY A 228 -5.41 -6.45 6.86
C GLY A 228 -4.84 -6.33 8.27
N ILE A 229 -5.07 -5.19 8.90
CA ILE A 229 -4.78 -4.96 10.32
C ILE A 229 -6.06 -4.40 10.96
N PRO A 230 -6.46 -4.88 12.14
CA PRO A 230 -7.60 -4.32 12.84
C PRO A 230 -7.43 -2.83 13.13
N MET A 231 -8.48 -2.05 12.86
CA MET A 231 -8.54 -0.66 13.31
C MET A 231 -8.62 -0.64 14.83
N ILE A 232 -7.85 0.21 15.50
CA ILE A 232 -7.87 0.30 16.98
C ILE A 232 -8.66 1.51 17.51
N ASP A 233 -9.20 2.32 16.60
CA ASP A 233 -9.92 3.54 16.93
C ASP A 233 -11.36 3.55 16.36
N TYR A 234 -12.26 4.25 17.06
CA TYR A 234 -13.69 4.40 16.73
C TYR A 234 -14.57 3.13 16.88
N ALA A 235 -15.81 3.19 16.36
CA ALA A 235 -16.87 2.17 16.52
C ALA A 235 -16.55 0.78 15.92
N PHE A 236 -15.36 0.60 15.34
CA PHE A 236 -14.87 -0.64 14.73
C PHE A 236 -13.66 -1.24 15.49
N ASN A 237 -13.39 -0.76 16.71
CA ASN A 237 -12.19 -1.09 17.50
C ASN A 237 -11.90 -2.60 17.60
N GLY A 238 -10.74 -3.02 17.08
CA GLY A 238 -10.20 -4.38 17.10
C GLY A 238 -10.95 -5.40 16.27
N ASP A 239 -12.17 -5.06 15.86
CA ASP A 239 -13.13 -5.99 15.31
C ASP A 239 -13.12 -6.04 13.78
N PHE A 240 -12.45 -5.08 13.13
CA PHE A 240 -12.49 -5.00 11.68
C PHE A 240 -11.14 -4.77 11.04
N SER A 241 -10.78 -5.70 10.14
CA SER A 241 -9.55 -5.61 9.36
C SER A 241 -9.80 -4.91 8.03
N TRP A 242 -8.88 -4.01 7.73
CA TRP A 242 -8.92 -3.18 6.54
C TRP A 242 -8.06 -3.74 5.43
N THR A 243 -8.67 -3.89 4.26
CA THR A 243 -7.98 -4.41 3.09
C THR A 243 -8.21 -3.51 1.91
N PHE A 244 -7.12 -3.22 1.21
CA PHE A 244 -7.10 -2.46 -0.01
C PHE A 244 -6.33 -3.24 -1.07
N SER A 245 -6.79 -3.20 -2.31
CA SER A 245 -6.04 -3.81 -3.41
C SER A 245 -6.06 -2.94 -4.66
N ALA A 246 -4.88 -2.66 -5.23
CA ALA A 246 -4.70 -1.74 -6.37
C ALA A 246 -4.00 -2.38 -7.55
N PHE A 247 -4.31 -1.90 -8.75
CA PHE A 247 -3.66 -2.32 -10.00
C PHE A 247 -2.38 -1.54 -10.26
N ALA A 248 -1.51 -2.13 -11.08
CA ALA A 248 -0.41 -1.38 -11.66
C ALA A 248 -0.97 -0.43 -12.72
N PRO A 249 -0.41 0.79 -12.86
CA PRO A 249 -0.74 1.60 -14.02
C PRO A 249 -0.41 0.80 -15.27
N THR A 250 -1.28 0.88 -16.28
CA THR A 250 -0.84 0.49 -17.61
C THR A 250 0.29 1.45 -17.98
N ALA A 251 1.48 0.92 -18.28
CA ALA A 251 2.58 1.76 -18.73
C ALA A 251 2.08 2.56 -19.92
N VAL A 252 1.88 3.87 -19.76
CA VAL A 252 1.43 4.72 -20.85
C VAL A 252 2.53 4.65 -21.90
N PRO A 253 2.29 4.02 -23.07
CA PRO A 253 3.31 3.95 -24.08
C PRO A 253 3.69 5.39 -24.41
N ILE A 254 4.99 5.72 -24.29
CA ILE A 254 5.45 7.04 -24.71
C ILE A 254 4.92 7.23 -26.13
N PRO A 255 4.07 8.25 -26.38
CA PRO A 255 3.42 8.39 -27.67
C PRO A 255 4.47 8.32 -28.77
N ALA A 256 4.19 7.58 -29.85
CA ALA A 256 5.08 7.52 -31.00
C ALA A 256 5.49 8.92 -31.52
N THR A 257 4.69 9.95 -31.20
CA THR A 257 4.99 11.35 -31.44
C THR A 257 6.25 11.86 -30.73
N ALA A 258 6.60 11.40 -29.52
CA ALA A 258 7.85 11.78 -28.87
C ALA A 258 9.07 11.20 -29.62
N TRP A 259 8.97 9.96 -30.10
CA TRP A 259 9.99 9.35 -30.95
C TRP A 259 10.10 10.02 -32.32
N LEU A 260 8.96 10.36 -32.94
CA LEU A 260 8.88 11.12 -34.19
C LEU A 260 9.44 12.53 -34.04
N PHE A 261 9.16 13.20 -32.92
CA PHE A 261 9.69 14.53 -32.63
C PHE A 261 11.20 14.47 -32.42
N GLY A 262 11.69 13.51 -31.61
CA GLY A 262 13.13 13.31 -31.40
C GLY A 262 13.89 12.98 -32.69
N SER A 263 13.38 12.05 -33.49
CA SER A 263 13.98 11.69 -34.79
C SER A 263 13.86 12.81 -35.82
N GLY A 264 12.75 13.55 -35.82
CA GLY A 264 12.55 14.73 -36.67
C GLY A 264 13.53 15.86 -36.35
N LEU A 265 13.78 16.14 -35.07
CA LEU A 265 14.75 17.14 -34.63
C LEU A 265 16.19 16.75 -35.06
N LEU A 266 16.57 15.48 -34.89
CA LEU A 266 17.84 14.95 -35.36
C LEU A 266 17.98 15.06 -36.89
N GLY A 267 16.91 14.77 -37.63
CA GLY A 267 16.85 14.96 -39.07
C GLY A 267 17.07 16.41 -39.50
N LEU A 268 16.44 17.37 -38.81
CA LEU A 268 16.60 18.80 -39.06
C LEU A 268 18.02 19.29 -38.77
N VAL A 269 18.64 18.83 -37.67
CA VAL A 269 20.05 19.14 -37.35
C VAL A 269 20.99 18.58 -38.43
N GLY A 270 20.73 17.36 -38.91
CA GLY A 270 21.46 16.75 -40.01
C GLY A 270 21.36 17.57 -41.31
N ALA A 271 20.15 17.99 -41.67
CA ALA A 271 19.92 18.84 -42.84
C ALA A 271 20.58 20.21 -42.73
N ALA A 272 20.55 20.83 -41.55
CA ALA A 272 21.19 22.11 -41.28
C ALA A 272 22.72 22.04 -41.37
N ARG A 273 23.34 20.94 -40.88
CA ARG A 273 24.79 20.73 -41.02
C ARG A 273 25.22 20.59 -42.48
N ARG A 274 24.45 19.88 -43.30
CA ARG A 274 24.76 19.70 -44.73
C ARG A 274 24.81 21.02 -45.48
N ARG A 275 23.93 21.97 -45.15
CA ARG A 275 23.89 23.31 -45.76
C ARG A 275 25.10 24.20 -45.43
N LYS A 276 25.86 23.90 -44.37
CA LYS A 276 27.10 24.65 -44.05
C LYS A 276 28.34 24.11 -44.77
N GLN A 277 28.26 22.94 -45.39
CA GLN A 277 29.37 22.29 -46.08
C GLN A 277 29.24 22.37 -47.62
N SER A 278 28.19 23.00 -48.12
CA SER A 278 28.00 23.36 -49.54
C SER A 278 28.03 24.87 -49.67
#